data_AF-A0A8T4DBW4-F1
#
_entry.id   AF-A0A8T4DBW4-F1
#
_cell.length_a   1.000
_cell.length_b   1.000
_cell.length_c   1.000
_cell.angle_alpha   90.00
_cell.angle_beta   90.00
_cell.angle_gamma   90.00
#
_symmetry.space_group_name_H-M   'P 1'
#
loop_
_entity.id
_entity.type
_entity.pdbx_description
1 polymer ?
#
loop_
_entity_poly.entity_id
_entity_poly.type
_entity_poly.pdbx_seq_one_letter_code
_entity_poly.pdbx_strand_id
1 'polypeptide(L)'
;MYELTCRVHDWSVRVLELSNFGSLLNPLYTIGVELELRVSESPDMLHRLLTDTGLISRETIPFDVVTNFRGSAANEPYYAARILYDGMPKRYEVTARDTGGVLRTKITYKPVVSPEELQLHHPANFVRLGISVEEWELHNYKHYFMLLIASKRYESFDLWVSAAAEEQEMEAAATSELTTVRVKLTESELKRKDVPCAWYLQRLSIFENLDLEAEVRKKLAEA
;
A
#
# COMPACT_ATOMS: atom_id res chain seq x y z
N MET A 1 -20.76 -16.43 -9.69
CA MET A 1 -19.48 -15.71 -9.51
C MET A 1 -19.43 -15.46 -8.01
N TYR A 2 -18.60 -16.21 -7.26
CA TYR A 2 -18.51 -16.00 -5.82
C TYR A 2 -17.73 -14.69 -5.62
N GLU A 3 -18.38 -13.68 -5.03
CA GLU A 3 -17.64 -12.53 -4.51
C GLU A 3 -16.70 -13.09 -3.44
N LEU A 4 -15.41 -13.12 -3.76
CA LEU A 4 -14.39 -13.48 -2.80
C LEU A 4 -14.25 -12.26 -1.89
N THR A 5 -14.97 -12.28 -0.78
CA THR A 5 -14.94 -11.25 0.25
C THR A 5 -14.01 -11.68 1.39
N CYS A 6 -13.44 -10.69 2.07
CA CYS A 6 -12.52 -10.87 3.19
C CYS A 6 -13.20 -10.47 4.50
N ARG A 7 -13.17 -11.35 5.51
CA ARG A 7 -13.83 -11.09 6.79
C ARG A 7 -12.88 -10.43 7.78
N VAL A 8 -13.28 -9.24 8.25
CA VAL A 8 -12.53 -8.50 9.28
C VAL A 8 -13.02 -8.88 10.68
N HIS A 9 -12.07 -9.21 11.56
CA HIS A 9 -12.32 -9.54 12.97
C HIS A 9 -12.06 -8.36 13.91
N ASP A 10 -10.98 -7.63 13.64
CA ASP A 10 -10.57 -6.47 14.40
C ASP A 10 -10.04 -5.41 13.45
N TRP A 11 -10.25 -4.14 13.79
CA TRP A 11 -9.72 -3.03 13.02
C TRP A 11 -9.52 -1.79 13.90
N SER A 12 -8.56 -0.97 13.51
CA SER A 12 -8.38 0.36 14.08
C SER A 12 -8.01 1.37 13.01
N VAL A 13 -8.41 2.63 13.23
CA VAL A 13 -8.04 3.77 12.38
C VAL A 13 -7.47 4.86 13.28
N ARG A 14 -6.27 5.33 12.93
CA ARG A 14 -5.55 6.40 13.62
C ARG A 14 -5.27 7.55 12.67
N VAL A 15 -5.54 8.78 13.11
CA VAL A 15 -5.09 9.99 12.41
C VAL A 15 -3.64 10.24 12.83
N LEU A 16 -2.70 10.11 11.89
CA LEU A 16 -1.28 10.36 12.11
C LEU A 16 -0.92 11.84 11.88
N GLU A 17 -1.58 12.49 10.93
CA GLU A 17 -1.36 13.89 10.59
C GLU A 17 -2.68 14.55 10.15
N LEU A 18 -2.93 15.76 10.66
CA LEU A 18 -4.01 16.63 10.20
C LEU A 18 -3.57 18.09 10.32
N SER A 19 -2.88 18.58 9.30
CA SER A 19 -2.29 19.91 9.28
C SER A 19 -2.90 20.75 8.16
N ASN A 20 -3.29 22.00 8.41
CA ASN A 20 -3.67 22.95 7.36
C ASN A 20 -2.53 23.94 7.11
N PHE A 21 -1.90 23.87 5.94
CA PHE A 21 -0.85 24.81 5.51
C PHE A 21 -1.40 25.98 4.69
N GLY A 22 -2.71 25.99 4.40
CA GLY A 22 -3.42 27.05 3.71
C GLY A 22 -4.12 28.01 4.66
N SER A 23 -4.95 28.89 4.11
CA SER A 23 -5.85 29.74 4.90
C SER A 23 -7.17 29.02 5.18
N LEU A 24 -8.03 29.59 6.04
CA LEU A 24 -9.38 29.05 6.27
C LEU A 24 -10.25 29.09 5.02
N LEU A 25 -10.06 30.09 4.15
CA LEU A 25 -10.81 30.25 2.89
C LEU A 25 -10.24 29.40 1.75
N ASN A 26 -8.94 29.12 1.78
CA ASN A 26 -8.25 28.27 0.81
C ASN A 26 -7.38 27.23 1.54
N PRO A 27 -7.99 26.18 2.11
CA PRO A 27 -7.25 25.18 2.86
C PRO A 27 -6.30 24.38 1.96
N LEU A 28 -5.20 23.93 2.58
CA LEU A 28 -4.22 23.01 2.02
C LEU A 28 -3.89 22.00 3.11
N TYR A 29 -4.76 21.01 3.26
CA TYR A 29 -4.60 19.98 4.26
C TYR A 29 -3.53 18.97 3.84
N THR A 30 -2.69 18.59 4.78
CA THR A 30 -1.97 17.31 4.76
C THR A 30 -2.65 16.40 5.75
N ILE A 31 -3.11 15.26 5.25
CA ILE A 31 -3.86 14.27 6.03
C ILE A 31 -3.14 12.94 5.91
N GLY A 32 -2.71 12.42 7.06
CA GLY A 32 -2.09 11.12 7.20
C GLY A 32 -2.94 10.24 8.11
N VAL A 33 -3.30 9.05 7.64
CA VAL A 33 -4.05 8.06 8.41
C VAL A 33 -3.37 6.71 8.36
N GLU A 34 -3.58 5.94 9.41
CA GLU A 34 -3.17 4.55 9.50
C GLU A 34 -4.36 3.67 9.82
N LEU A 35 -4.46 2.55 9.12
CA LEU A 35 -5.44 1.51 9.35
C LEU A 35 -4.68 0.24 9.71
N GLU A 36 -5.21 -0.50 10.67
CA GLU A 36 -4.73 -1.83 11.02
C GLU A 36 -5.93 -2.75 11.08
N LEU A 37 -5.87 -3.89 10.41
CA LEU A 37 -6.93 -4.88 10.35
C LEU A 37 -6.39 -6.27 10.68
N ARG A 38 -7.25 -7.10 11.28
CA ARG A 38 -7.02 -8.54 11.45
C ARG A 38 -8.08 -9.32 10.71
N VAL A 39 -7.65 -10.20 9.81
CA VAL A 39 -8.53 -10.93 8.88
C VAL A 39 -8.23 -12.43 8.88
N SER A 40 -9.20 -13.24 8.46
CA SER A 40 -9.04 -14.72 8.41
C SER A 40 -8.24 -15.19 7.19
N GLU A 41 -8.24 -14.41 6.14
CA GLU A 41 -7.65 -14.75 4.86
C GLU A 41 -6.12 -14.73 4.96
N SER A 42 -5.45 -15.70 4.35
CA SER A 42 -3.99 -15.75 4.32
C SER A 42 -3.40 -14.60 3.50
N PRO A 43 -2.10 -14.26 3.68
CA PRO A 43 -1.40 -13.28 2.86
C PRO A 43 -1.50 -13.57 1.35
N ASP A 44 -1.45 -14.85 0.96
CA ASP A 44 -1.63 -15.32 -0.42
C ASP A 44 -3.03 -15.03 -0.97
N MET A 45 -4.07 -15.30 -0.17
CA MET A 45 -5.45 -15.02 -0.56
C MET A 45 -5.69 -13.51 -0.70
N LEU A 46 -5.20 -12.70 0.23
CA LEU A 46 -5.27 -11.24 0.14
C LEU A 46 -4.53 -10.71 -1.07
N HIS A 47 -3.36 -11.27 -1.39
CA HIS A 47 -2.62 -10.91 -2.59
C HIS A 47 -3.46 -11.17 -3.85
N ARG A 48 -4.12 -12.33 -3.94
CA ARG A 48 -5.03 -12.64 -5.05
C ARG A 48 -6.20 -11.67 -5.13
N LEU A 49 -6.89 -11.43 -4.03
CA LEU A 49 -8.02 -10.50 -3.96
C LEU A 49 -7.63 -9.10 -4.42
N LEU A 50 -6.49 -8.60 -3.96
CA LEU A 50 -5.99 -7.27 -4.28
C LEU A 50 -5.38 -7.19 -5.69
N THR A 51 -5.05 -8.32 -6.30
CA THR A 51 -4.79 -8.40 -7.75
C THR A 51 -6.09 -8.19 -8.53
N ASP A 52 -7.20 -8.80 -8.10
CA ASP A 52 -8.50 -8.68 -8.77
C ASP A 52 -9.08 -7.26 -8.68
N THR A 53 -8.79 -6.51 -7.60
CA THR A 53 -9.15 -5.07 -7.51
C THR A 53 -8.23 -4.15 -8.31
N GLY A 54 -7.14 -4.68 -8.86
CA GLY A 54 -6.11 -3.92 -9.55
C GLY A 54 -5.17 -3.13 -8.64
N LEU A 55 -5.23 -3.34 -7.31
CA LEU A 55 -4.25 -2.77 -6.38
C LEU A 55 -2.87 -3.38 -6.59
N ILE A 56 -2.78 -4.69 -6.84
CA ILE A 56 -1.55 -5.36 -7.25
C ILE A 56 -1.55 -5.40 -8.78
N SER A 57 -0.92 -4.40 -9.40
CA SER A 57 -0.94 -4.22 -10.85
C SER A 57 0.29 -3.46 -11.33
N ARG A 58 0.44 -3.28 -12.64
CA ARG A 58 1.54 -2.49 -13.23
C ARG A 58 1.46 -0.99 -12.88
N GLU A 59 0.28 -0.51 -12.45
CA GLU A 59 0.09 0.88 -12.06
C GLU A 59 0.73 1.19 -10.70
N THR A 60 0.75 0.20 -9.81
CA THR A 60 1.30 0.30 -8.46
C THR A 60 2.66 -0.38 -8.33
N ILE A 61 2.97 -1.35 -9.19
CA ILE A 61 4.23 -2.08 -9.24
C ILE A 61 4.81 -1.96 -10.66
N PRO A 62 5.53 -0.87 -10.97
CA PRO A 62 5.99 -0.62 -12.33
C PRO A 62 7.10 -1.60 -12.73
N PHE A 63 7.08 -2.02 -14.00
CA PHE A 63 8.19 -2.74 -14.66
C PHE A 63 8.86 -1.89 -15.74
N ASP A 64 8.25 -0.77 -16.08
CA ASP A 64 8.74 0.22 -17.02
C ASP A 64 9.20 1.46 -16.27
N VAL A 65 10.00 2.30 -16.94
CA VAL A 65 10.51 3.53 -16.35
C VAL A 65 9.36 4.48 -15.99
N VAL A 66 9.35 4.97 -14.75
CA VAL A 66 8.33 5.89 -14.24
C VAL A 66 8.94 7.22 -13.83
N THR A 67 8.12 8.28 -13.82
CA THR A 67 8.53 9.62 -13.42
C THR A 67 7.78 10.04 -12.17
N ASN A 68 8.50 10.63 -11.24
CA ASN A 68 8.01 11.15 -9.98
C ASN A 68 7.24 10.15 -9.11
N PHE A 69 7.56 8.87 -9.26
CA PHE A 69 6.94 7.75 -8.58
C PHE A 69 8.04 6.81 -8.13
N ARG A 70 8.08 6.51 -6.83
CA ARG A 70 8.98 5.53 -6.22
C ARG A 70 8.21 4.70 -5.19
N GLY A 71 8.86 3.71 -4.57
CA GLY A 71 8.25 2.87 -3.54
C GLY A 71 7.75 3.69 -2.35
N SER A 72 8.62 4.08 -1.43
CA SER A 72 8.23 4.98 -0.34
C SER A 72 9.07 6.26 -0.26
N ALA A 73 8.67 7.18 0.61
CA ALA A 73 9.47 8.36 0.95
C ALA A 73 10.85 7.99 1.52
N ALA A 74 10.96 6.82 2.17
CA ALA A 74 12.16 6.29 2.80
C ALA A 74 12.99 5.36 1.89
N ASN A 75 12.68 5.30 0.58
CA ASN A 75 13.30 4.41 -0.40
C ASN A 75 13.03 2.91 -0.20
N GLU A 76 11.89 2.56 0.39
CA GLU A 76 11.37 1.18 0.32
C GLU A 76 11.11 0.78 -1.15
N PRO A 77 11.12 -0.52 -1.50
CA PRO A 77 10.77 -1.01 -2.83
C PRO A 77 9.32 -0.66 -3.19
N TYR A 78 8.95 -0.71 -4.47
CA TYR A 78 7.53 -0.67 -4.86
C TYR A 78 6.75 -1.84 -4.28
N TYR A 79 7.37 -3.02 -4.29
CA TYR A 79 6.78 -4.24 -3.78
C TYR A 79 7.88 -5.13 -3.24
N ALA A 80 7.64 -5.78 -2.11
CA ALA A 80 8.48 -6.85 -1.63
C ALA A 80 7.63 -7.97 -1.03
N ALA A 81 8.14 -9.20 -1.12
CA ALA A 81 7.43 -10.37 -0.65
C ALA A 81 8.36 -11.51 -0.29
N ARG A 82 7.95 -12.33 0.68
CA ARG A 82 8.47 -13.68 0.84
C ARG A 82 7.57 -14.63 0.06
N ILE A 83 8.14 -15.27 -0.95
CA ILE A 83 7.41 -16.13 -1.88
C ILE A 83 7.95 -17.55 -1.87
N LEU A 84 7.11 -18.50 -2.25
CA LEU A 84 7.52 -19.87 -2.57
C LEU A 84 7.57 -20.03 -4.09
N TYR A 85 8.78 -20.17 -4.64
CA TYR A 85 9.04 -20.33 -6.06
C TYR A 85 9.74 -21.66 -6.31
N ASP A 86 9.13 -22.54 -7.11
CA ASP A 86 9.61 -23.92 -7.32
C ASP A 86 9.87 -24.68 -6.00
N GLY A 87 9.02 -24.45 -4.99
CA GLY A 87 9.14 -25.04 -3.66
C GLY A 87 10.28 -24.47 -2.80
N MET A 88 10.98 -23.43 -3.26
CA MET A 88 12.04 -22.77 -2.51
C MET A 88 11.61 -21.37 -2.06
N PRO A 89 11.82 -21.02 -0.77
CA PRO A 89 11.52 -19.69 -0.28
C PRO A 89 12.49 -18.67 -0.90
N LYS A 90 11.96 -17.55 -1.40
CA LYS A 90 12.74 -16.44 -1.94
C LYS A 90 12.18 -15.11 -1.45
N ARG A 91 13.07 -14.12 -1.27
CA ARG A 91 12.69 -12.71 -1.11
C ARG A 91 12.61 -12.09 -2.50
N TYR A 92 11.42 -11.69 -2.91
CA TYR A 92 11.18 -11.01 -4.19
C TYR A 92 10.98 -9.52 -3.94
N GLU A 93 11.63 -8.67 -4.72
CA GLU A 93 11.56 -7.21 -4.56
C GLU A 93 11.52 -6.50 -5.92
N VAL A 94 10.77 -5.41 -6.00
CA VAL A 94 10.78 -4.47 -7.13
C VAL A 94 11.22 -3.12 -6.61
N THR A 95 12.51 -2.80 -6.76
CA THR A 95 13.11 -1.58 -6.20
C THR A 95 13.10 -0.43 -7.20
N ALA A 96 13.04 0.81 -6.70
CA ALA A 96 13.16 2.01 -7.53
C ALA A 96 14.63 2.43 -7.62
N ARG A 97 15.25 2.31 -8.81
CA ARG A 97 16.58 2.85 -9.06
C ARG A 97 16.47 4.22 -9.73
N ASP A 98 16.88 5.27 -9.04
CA ASP A 98 16.99 6.60 -9.64
C ASP A 98 17.93 6.55 -10.85
N THR A 99 17.44 6.98 -12.01
CA THR A 99 18.22 7.00 -13.25
C THR A 99 19.00 8.31 -13.43
N GLY A 100 18.88 9.24 -12.49
CA GLY A 100 19.37 10.61 -12.60
C GLY A 100 18.47 11.47 -13.49
N GLY A 101 18.54 12.78 -13.29
CA GLY A 101 17.84 13.79 -14.08
C GLY A 101 18.46 15.17 -13.90
N VAL A 102 18.58 15.94 -14.98
CA VAL A 102 19.22 17.28 -14.99
C VAL A 102 18.32 18.35 -14.35
N LEU A 103 17.01 18.11 -14.31
CA LEU A 103 16.01 19.04 -13.78
C LEU A 103 15.40 18.49 -12.48
N ARG A 104 15.47 19.27 -11.39
CA ARG A 104 14.89 18.94 -10.07
C ARG A 104 13.36 18.77 -10.05
N THR A 105 12.69 18.94 -11.19
CA THR A 105 11.24 18.90 -11.34
C THR A 105 10.72 17.61 -12.00
N LYS A 106 11.61 16.71 -12.43
CA LYS A 106 11.26 15.39 -12.97
C LYS A 106 12.35 14.39 -12.58
N ILE A 107 12.04 13.52 -11.62
CA ILE A 107 12.93 12.43 -11.22
C ILE A 107 12.42 11.16 -11.87
N THR A 108 13.31 10.43 -12.51
CA THR A 108 12.97 9.21 -13.24
C THR A 108 13.53 8.00 -12.49
N TYR A 109 12.69 6.97 -12.35
CA TYR A 109 13.04 5.75 -11.66
C TYR A 109 12.90 4.56 -12.60
N LYS A 110 13.93 3.73 -12.65
CA LYS A 110 13.91 2.43 -13.31
C LYS A 110 13.60 1.36 -12.27
N PRO A 111 12.52 0.58 -12.43
CA PRO A 111 12.26 -0.58 -11.59
C PRO A 111 13.34 -1.64 -11.79
N VAL A 112 13.81 -2.25 -10.70
CA VAL A 112 14.79 -3.34 -10.70
C VAL A 112 14.23 -4.47 -9.86
N VAL A 113 14.06 -5.64 -10.48
CA VAL A 113 13.56 -6.84 -9.83
C VAL A 113 14.72 -7.62 -9.23
N SER A 114 14.56 -8.09 -8.00
CA SER A 114 15.46 -9.02 -7.32
C SER A 114 14.65 -10.21 -6.80
N PRO A 115 15.13 -11.45 -6.92
CA PRO A 115 16.38 -11.84 -7.60
C PRO A 115 16.22 -11.77 -9.13
N GLU A 116 17.34 -11.71 -9.85
CA GLU A 116 17.38 -11.46 -11.30
C GLU A 116 16.64 -12.53 -12.11
N GLU A 117 16.67 -13.79 -11.67
CA GLU A 117 15.94 -14.87 -12.32
C GLU A 117 14.41 -14.66 -12.34
N LEU A 118 13.88 -13.81 -11.45
CA LEU A 118 12.45 -13.49 -11.38
C LEU A 118 12.06 -12.20 -12.12
N GLN A 119 12.96 -11.61 -12.91
CA GLN A 119 12.75 -10.32 -13.56
C GLN A 119 11.52 -10.27 -14.49
N LEU A 120 11.08 -11.39 -15.05
CA LEU A 120 9.90 -11.45 -15.93
C LEU A 120 8.60 -11.77 -15.18
N HIS A 121 8.67 -12.06 -13.87
CA HIS A 121 7.54 -12.48 -13.06
C HIS A 121 6.98 -11.29 -12.30
N HIS A 122 5.98 -10.61 -12.88
CA HIS A 122 5.26 -9.52 -12.21
C HIS A 122 4.34 -10.06 -11.09
N PRO A 123 4.23 -9.41 -9.91
CA PRO A 123 3.43 -9.89 -8.79
C PRO A 123 1.98 -10.22 -9.14
N ALA A 124 1.31 -9.36 -9.92
CA ALA A 124 -0.04 -9.62 -10.45
C ALA A 124 -0.22 -10.96 -11.21
N ASN A 125 0.87 -11.62 -11.63
CA ASN A 125 0.83 -12.92 -12.30
C ASN A 125 1.22 -14.10 -11.40
N PHE A 126 1.61 -13.89 -10.14
CA PHE A 126 2.10 -14.94 -9.25
C PHE A 126 1.14 -16.13 -9.15
N VAL A 127 -0.16 -15.87 -8.95
CA VAL A 127 -1.20 -16.91 -8.91
C VAL A 127 -1.21 -17.77 -10.18
N ARG A 128 -1.07 -17.14 -11.36
CA ARG A 128 -1.05 -17.84 -12.66
C ARG A 128 0.23 -18.65 -12.88
N LEU A 129 1.30 -18.26 -12.19
CA LEU A 129 2.63 -18.88 -12.26
C LEU A 129 2.83 -19.93 -11.18
N GLY A 130 1.84 -20.17 -10.30
CA GLY A 130 1.97 -21.11 -9.19
C GLY A 130 2.92 -20.62 -8.08
N ILE A 131 3.14 -19.31 -7.99
CA ILE A 131 3.97 -18.68 -6.96
C ILE A 131 3.04 -18.28 -5.80
N SER A 132 3.27 -18.82 -4.61
CA SER A 132 2.52 -18.41 -3.41
C SER A 132 3.26 -17.36 -2.61
N VAL A 133 2.51 -16.53 -1.90
CA VAL A 133 3.01 -15.40 -1.12
C VAL A 133 2.74 -15.62 0.38
N GLU A 134 3.79 -15.57 1.19
CA GLU A 134 3.70 -15.79 2.64
C GLU A 134 3.58 -14.48 3.43
N GLU A 135 4.19 -13.42 2.93
CA GLU A 135 4.09 -12.05 3.44
C GLU A 135 4.46 -11.09 2.31
N TRP A 136 3.90 -9.89 2.32
CA TRP A 136 4.19 -8.91 1.30
C TRP A 136 3.90 -7.47 1.73
N GLU A 137 4.55 -6.56 1.04
CA GLU A 137 4.41 -5.13 1.21
C GLU A 137 4.35 -4.42 -0.14
N LEU A 138 3.59 -3.33 -0.18
CA LEU A 138 3.36 -2.50 -1.35
C LEU A 138 3.50 -1.04 -0.94
N HIS A 139 4.42 -0.32 -1.58
CA HIS A 139 4.72 1.07 -1.28
C HIS A 139 4.60 1.90 -2.53
N ASN A 140 3.82 2.98 -2.47
CA ASN A 140 3.63 3.91 -3.55
C ASN A 140 3.76 5.35 -3.06
N TYR A 141 4.83 6.03 -3.46
CA TYR A 141 5.08 7.44 -3.20
C TYR A 141 5.13 8.23 -4.50
N LYS A 142 4.07 9.00 -4.75
CA LYS A 142 3.90 9.85 -5.93
C LYS A 142 4.07 11.31 -5.53
N HIS A 143 4.93 12.04 -6.21
CA HIS A 143 5.13 13.46 -5.97
C HIS A 143 4.75 14.28 -7.20
N TYR A 144 4.04 15.38 -7.00
CA TYR A 144 3.50 16.19 -8.09
C TYR A 144 4.25 17.53 -8.13
N PHE A 145 5.34 17.59 -8.90
CA PHE A 145 6.02 18.86 -9.14
C PHE A 145 5.18 19.76 -10.03
N MET A 146 4.76 20.92 -9.52
CA MET A 146 4.29 22.01 -10.36
C MET A 146 5.45 22.93 -10.74
N LEU A 147 5.58 23.28 -12.02
CA LEU A 147 6.58 24.24 -12.47
C LEU A 147 6.35 25.59 -11.76
N LEU A 148 7.42 26.20 -11.24
CA LEU A 148 7.46 27.55 -10.64
C LEU A 148 6.74 27.73 -9.30
N ILE A 149 6.10 26.70 -8.75
CA ILE A 149 5.50 26.71 -7.41
C ILE A 149 6.16 25.61 -6.61
N ALA A 150 6.61 25.89 -5.39
CA ALA A 150 7.05 24.88 -4.44
C ALA A 150 5.85 24.07 -3.92
N SER A 151 5.09 23.45 -4.84
CA SER A 151 4.02 22.53 -4.47
C SER A 151 4.66 21.34 -3.81
N LYS A 152 4.17 21.05 -2.60
CA LYS A 152 4.55 19.88 -1.82
C LYS A 152 3.49 18.80 -1.98
N ARG A 153 2.69 18.82 -3.07
CA ARG A 153 1.67 17.82 -3.31
C ARG A 153 2.32 16.45 -3.51
N TYR A 154 1.92 15.52 -2.68
CA TYR A 154 2.32 14.12 -2.78
C TYR A 154 1.18 13.22 -2.29
N GLU A 155 1.24 11.98 -2.73
CA GLU A 155 0.43 10.87 -2.24
C GLU A 155 1.41 9.78 -1.80
N SER A 156 1.20 9.26 -0.59
CA SER A 156 1.93 8.13 -0.02
C SER A 156 0.92 7.06 0.34
N PHE A 157 1.18 5.84 -0.10
CA PHE A 157 0.42 4.66 0.23
C PHE A 157 1.40 3.55 0.58
N ASP A 158 1.32 3.03 1.79
CA ASP A 158 2.11 1.89 2.22
C ASP A 158 1.18 0.83 2.79
N LEU A 159 1.36 -0.42 2.36
CA LEU A 159 0.56 -1.56 2.75
C LEU A 159 1.50 -2.69 3.16
N TRP A 160 1.25 -3.28 4.32
CA TRP A 160 1.93 -4.47 4.82
C TRP A 160 0.91 -5.56 5.11
N VAL A 161 1.23 -6.77 4.68
CA VAL A 161 0.42 -7.97 4.92
C VAL A 161 1.35 -9.07 5.43
N SER A 162 1.15 -9.46 6.68
CA SER A 162 1.91 -10.54 7.31
C SER A 162 0.97 -11.47 8.06
N ALA A 163 1.28 -12.77 8.06
CA ALA A 163 0.68 -13.66 9.04
C ALA A 163 1.02 -13.15 10.45
N ALA A 164 0.10 -13.26 11.41
CA ALA A 164 0.42 -12.94 12.80
C ALA A 164 1.61 -13.81 13.24
N ALA A 165 2.78 -13.20 13.39
CA ALA A 165 3.94 -13.86 13.97
C ALA A 165 3.64 -14.20 15.43
N GLU A 166 4.13 -15.35 15.86
CA GLU A 166 4.05 -15.98 17.18
C GLU A 166 4.72 -15.15 18.30
N GLU A 167 4.40 -13.87 18.42
CA GLU A 167 4.86 -13.01 19.51
C GLU A 167 3.78 -12.89 20.60
N GLN A 168 3.44 -14.03 21.20
CA GLN A 168 2.93 -14.15 22.58
C GLN A 168 2.74 -15.63 22.92
N GLU A 169 3.84 -16.27 23.32
CA GLU A 169 3.71 -17.36 24.29
C GLU A 169 3.02 -16.82 25.55
N MET A 170 2.00 -17.58 25.99
CA MET A 170 1.22 -17.47 27.22
C MET A 170 -0.01 -16.55 27.21
N GLU A 171 -1.15 -17.26 27.29
CA GLU A 171 -2.45 -16.86 27.83
C GLU A 171 -3.43 -16.11 26.93
N ALA A 172 -3.96 -16.81 25.91
CA ALA A 172 -5.40 -17.11 25.84
C ALA A 172 -5.75 -17.96 24.60
N ALA A 173 -6.44 -19.06 24.87
CA ALA A 173 -7.22 -19.93 23.98
C ALA A 173 -7.54 -19.43 22.55
N ALA A 174 -7.17 -20.25 21.57
CA ALA A 174 -7.94 -20.52 20.34
C ALA A 174 -8.28 -19.32 19.41
N THR A 175 -7.42 -18.31 19.30
CA THR A 175 -7.47 -17.39 18.16
C THR A 175 -6.74 -18.02 16.97
N SER A 176 -7.50 -18.42 15.95
CA SER A 176 -6.98 -18.79 14.62
C SER A 176 -5.89 -17.82 14.17
N GLU A 177 -4.85 -18.32 13.51
CA GLU A 177 -3.79 -17.52 12.87
C GLU A 177 -4.41 -16.45 11.95
N LEU A 178 -4.67 -15.24 12.49
CA LEU A 178 -5.21 -14.13 11.71
C LEU A 178 -4.06 -13.44 10.96
N THR A 179 -4.35 -12.96 9.77
CA THR A 179 -3.44 -12.12 9.01
C THR A 179 -3.60 -10.67 9.45
N THR A 180 -2.47 -9.99 9.66
CA THR A 180 -2.45 -8.57 9.96
C THR A 180 -2.25 -7.78 8.67
N VAL A 181 -3.14 -6.82 8.43
CA VAL A 181 -3.06 -5.87 7.32
C VAL A 181 -2.88 -4.49 7.89
N ARG A 182 -1.76 -3.83 7.58
CA ARG A 182 -1.49 -2.46 8.00
C ARG A 182 -1.40 -1.56 6.78
N VAL A 183 -2.11 -0.44 6.82
CA VAL A 183 -2.17 0.53 5.73
C VAL A 183 -1.81 1.91 6.26
N LYS A 184 -0.94 2.63 5.58
CA LYS A 184 -0.71 4.06 5.79
C LYS A 184 -1.03 4.82 4.52
N LEU A 185 -1.84 5.87 4.66
CA LEU A 185 -2.23 6.76 3.58
C LEU A 185 -1.90 8.18 3.99
N THR A 186 -1.15 8.90 3.16
CA THR A 186 -0.90 10.33 3.37
C THR A 186 -1.06 11.09 2.06
N GLU A 187 -1.88 12.12 2.05
CA GLU A 187 -2.03 13.02 0.92
C GLU A 187 -1.92 14.48 1.38
N SER A 188 -1.19 15.29 0.61
CA SER A 188 -1.00 16.71 0.87
C SER A 188 -1.70 17.60 -0.14
N GLU A 189 -1.91 18.86 0.25
CA GLU A 189 -2.61 19.89 -0.53
C GLU A 189 -4.11 19.59 -0.79
N LEU A 190 -4.73 18.78 0.06
CA LEU A 190 -6.17 18.53 0.03
C LEU A 190 -6.96 19.82 0.31
N LYS A 191 -7.98 20.10 -0.49
CA LYS A 191 -8.81 21.31 -0.34
C LYS A 191 -9.84 21.21 0.78
N ARG A 192 -10.06 20.01 1.31
CA ARG A 192 -11.06 19.68 2.32
C ARG A 192 -10.48 18.63 3.27
N LYS A 193 -11.03 18.56 4.48
CA LYS A 193 -10.83 17.41 5.36
C LYS A 193 -11.60 16.22 4.77
N ASP A 194 -10.95 15.43 3.94
CA ASP A 194 -11.52 14.24 3.29
C ASP A 194 -10.50 13.09 3.32
N VAL A 195 -10.92 11.92 2.87
CA VAL A 195 -10.10 10.70 2.85
C VAL A 195 -8.88 10.90 1.93
N PRO A 196 -7.64 10.71 2.45
CA PRO A 196 -6.44 10.78 1.61
C PRO A 196 -6.35 9.56 0.70
N CYS A 197 -5.74 9.73 -0.48
CA CYS A 197 -5.38 8.63 -1.37
C CYS A 197 -6.59 7.74 -1.77
N ALA A 198 -7.75 8.35 -2.02
CA ALA A 198 -9.05 7.68 -2.19
C ALA A 198 -9.03 6.52 -3.22
N TRP A 199 -8.24 6.66 -4.30
CA TRP A 199 -8.08 5.60 -5.32
C TRP A 199 -7.54 4.28 -4.75
N TYR A 200 -6.63 4.35 -3.77
CA TYR A 200 -6.07 3.17 -3.10
C TYR A 200 -7.09 2.59 -2.13
N LEU A 201 -7.77 3.44 -1.37
CA LEU A 201 -8.78 2.99 -0.40
C LEU A 201 -9.95 2.27 -1.09
N GLN A 202 -10.38 2.77 -2.25
CA GLN A 202 -11.40 2.11 -3.07
C GLN A 202 -10.99 0.71 -3.52
N ARG A 203 -9.69 0.43 -3.69
CA ARG A 203 -9.20 -0.91 -4.08
C ARG A 203 -8.95 -1.83 -2.91
N LEU A 204 -9.02 -1.30 -1.69
CA LEU A 204 -9.08 -2.07 -0.45
C LEU A 204 -10.52 -2.45 -0.07
N SER A 205 -11.53 -2.18 -0.92
CA SER A 205 -12.93 -2.55 -0.71
C SER A 205 -13.21 -4.05 -0.89
N ILE A 206 -12.32 -4.91 -0.37
CA ILE A 206 -12.48 -6.37 -0.35
C ILE A 206 -13.04 -6.86 0.99
N PHE A 207 -13.13 -5.98 1.99
CA PHE A 207 -13.54 -6.30 3.35
C PHE A 207 -15.07 -6.22 3.50
N GLU A 208 -15.74 -7.36 3.70
CA GLU A 208 -17.20 -7.49 3.57
C GLU A 208 -17.99 -6.65 4.58
N ASN A 209 -17.46 -6.54 5.80
CA ASN A 209 -18.15 -5.97 6.95
C ASN A 209 -17.54 -4.63 7.40
N LEU A 210 -16.73 -3.99 6.55
CA LEU A 210 -16.02 -2.77 6.90
C LEU A 210 -15.98 -1.78 5.73
N ASP A 211 -16.72 -0.67 5.85
CA ASP A 211 -16.56 0.49 4.99
C ASP A 211 -15.39 1.35 5.47
N LEU A 212 -14.21 1.08 4.91
CA LEU A 212 -12.99 1.79 5.26
C LEU A 212 -13.09 3.30 5.02
N GLU A 213 -13.78 3.71 3.96
CA GLU A 213 -13.92 5.12 3.60
C GLU A 213 -14.76 5.86 4.65
N ALA A 214 -15.87 5.24 5.07
CA ALA A 214 -16.72 5.78 6.13
C ALA A 214 -16.01 5.86 7.48
N GLU A 215 -15.26 4.82 7.88
CA GLU A 215 -14.53 4.83 9.16
C GLU A 215 -13.39 5.86 9.18
N VAL A 216 -12.69 6.03 8.06
CA VAL A 216 -11.69 7.11 7.94
C VAL A 216 -12.35 8.48 8.05
N ARG A 217 -13.46 8.72 7.34
CA ARG A 217 -14.19 10.00 7.44
C ARG A 217 -14.66 10.29 8.86
N LYS A 218 -15.21 9.28 9.54
CA LYS A 218 -15.64 9.39 10.93
C LYS A 218 -14.48 9.80 11.83
N LYS A 219 -13.32 9.14 11.69
CA LYS A 219 -12.13 9.49 12.48
C LYS A 219 -11.56 10.86 12.18
N LEU A 220 -11.62 11.32 10.93
CA LEU A 220 -11.23 12.67 10.55
C LEU A 220 -12.18 13.75 11.10
N ALA A 221 -13.46 13.43 11.29
CA ALA A 221 -14.43 14.33 11.90
C ALA A 221 -14.26 14.45 13.43
N GLU A 222 -13.76 13.39 14.07
CA GLU A 222 -13.43 13.34 15.50
C GLU A 222 -12.12 14.09 15.85
N ALA A 223 -11.30 14.44 14.84
CA ALA A 223 -9.97 15.06 14.98
C ALA A 223 -9.93 16.56 14.62
#